data_AF-A0A9Q0NP91-F1
#
_entry.id   AF-A0A9Q0NP91-F1
#
_cell.length_a   1.000
_cell.length_b   1.000
_cell.length_c   1.000
_cell.angle_alpha   90.00
_cell.angle_beta   90.00
_cell.angle_gamma   90.00
#
_symmetry.space_group_name_H-M   'P 1'
#
loop_
_entity.id
_entity.type
_entity.pdbx_description
1 polymer ?
#
loop_
_entity_poly.entity_id
_entity_poly.type
_entity_poly.pdbx_seq_one_letter_code
_entity_poly.pdbx_strand_id
1 'polypeptide(L)'
;MDEWVQNPTAKTALDDIIPCVDNATAQETLRQTKETTYQLVNVVDYVVSNVSNRNFPPQAGNLYYNQSGSLMPVWKKYICQVSSSGICTTPGRLTPSLYKQMESAVNLSYGLSRYGPFLVNLEDCTFVRETFTKISHSYCPDLRRYSQWIYVGLVIVSAAVMLSLIFWVIYARERGIVCIPRSSKALARHHEIPLIILVVI
;
A
#
# COMPACT_ATOMS: atom_id res chain seq x y z
N MET A 1 -14.87 0.93 -18.43
CA MET A 1 -14.35 -0.35 -17.91
C MET A 1 -14.57 -1.51 -18.88
N ASP A 2 -15.65 -1.52 -19.67
CA ASP A 2 -16.05 -2.70 -20.47
C ASP A 2 -15.06 -3.07 -21.59
N GLU A 3 -14.29 -2.09 -22.09
CA GLU A 3 -13.29 -2.28 -23.14
C GLU A 3 -12.17 -3.26 -22.73
N TRP A 4 -11.78 -3.23 -21.46
CA TRP A 4 -10.80 -4.17 -20.85
C TRP A 4 -11.33 -5.58 -20.74
N VAL A 5 -12.64 -5.72 -20.52
CA VAL A 5 -13.30 -7.02 -20.36
C VAL A 5 -13.43 -7.71 -21.72
N GLN A 6 -13.59 -6.94 -22.79
CA GLN A 6 -13.76 -7.46 -24.16
C GLN A 6 -12.44 -7.75 -24.86
N ASN A 7 -11.37 -6.98 -24.61
CA ASN A 7 -10.08 -7.21 -25.22
C ASN A 7 -8.94 -7.19 -24.19
N PRO A 8 -8.82 -8.23 -23.37
CA PRO A 8 -7.88 -8.23 -22.26
C PRO A 8 -6.43 -8.15 -22.74
N THR A 9 -6.10 -8.61 -23.95
CA THR A 9 -4.76 -8.60 -24.54
C THR A 9 -4.36 -7.30 -25.24
N ALA A 10 -5.24 -6.29 -25.33
CA ALA A 10 -4.88 -5.01 -25.95
C ALA A 10 -4.12 -4.09 -24.99
N LYS A 11 -3.07 -3.46 -25.51
CA LYS A 11 -2.35 -2.34 -24.88
C LYS A 11 -3.35 -1.25 -24.49
N THR A 12 -3.49 -1.02 -23.20
CA THR A 12 -4.53 -0.16 -22.63
C THR A 12 -3.99 0.53 -21.38
N ALA A 13 -4.68 1.57 -20.88
CA ALA A 13 -4.21 2.47 -19.80
C ALA A 13 -3.75 1.83 -18.46
N LEU A 14 -4.02 0.55 -18.19
CA LEU A 14 -3.60 -0.19 -16.99
C LEU A 14 -2.32 -1.03 -17.26
N ASP A 15 -1.97 -1.34 -18.52
CA ASP A 15 -0.63 -1.84 -18.89
C ASP A 15 0.44 -0.74 -18.71
N ASP A 16 0.04 0.53 -18.77
CA ASP A 16 0.91 1.69 -18.51
C ASP A 16 1.11 1.98 -17.01
N ILE A 17 0.21 1.46 -16.15
CA ILE A 17 0.29 1.62 -14.69
C ILE A 17 0.97 0.40 -14.04
N ILE A 18 0.76 -0.80 -14.60
CA ILE A 18 1.36 -2.05 -14.15
C ILE A 18 2.12 -2.65 -15.34
N PRO A 19 3.44 -2.42 -15.47
CA PRO A 19 4.20 -2.99 -16.57
C PRO A 19 4.19 -4.51 -16.50
N CYS A 20 3.63 -5.15 -17.53
CA CYS A 20 3.65 -6.60 -17.65
C CYS A 20 5.06 -7.10 -17.92
N VAL A 21 5.60 -7.89 -17.01
CA VAL A 21 6.83 -8.65 -17.24
C VAL A 21 6.43 -10.12 -17.39
N ASP A 22 7.03 -10.81 -18.36
CA ASP A 22 6.77 -12.24 -18.51
C ASP A 22 7.41 -13.02 -17.34
N ASN A 23 6.73 -14.10 -16.93
CA ASN A 23 7.16 -14.90 -15.78
C ASN A 23 8.61 -15.43 -15.93
N ALA A 24 9.06 -15.75 -17.14
CA ALA A 24 10.42 -16.23 -17.38
C ALA A 24 11.47 -15.14 -17.11
N THR A 25 11.25 -13.92 -17.62
CA THR A 25 12.11 -12.75 -17.37
C THR A 25 12.10 -12.35 -15.88
N ALA A 26 10.95 -12.37 -15.23
CA ALA A 26 10.82 -12.07 -13.81
C ALA A 26 11.52 -13.14 -12.93
N GLN A 27 11.39 -14.43 -13.29
CA GLN A 27 12.08 -15.52 -12.60
C GLN A 27 13.60 -15.47 -12.79
N GLU A 28 14.07 -15.11 -13.99
CA GLU A 28 15.49 -14.90 -14.25
C GLU A 28 16.02 -13.70 -13.47
N THR A 29 15.28 -12.60 -13.40
CA THR A 29 15.63 -11.42 -12.60
C THR A 29 15.76 -11.78 -11.12
N LEU A 30 14.81 -12.56 -10.60
CA LEU A 30 14.87 -13.07 -9.22
C LEU A 30 16.10 -13.95 -9.00
N ARG A 31 16.42 -14.84 -9.95
CA ARG A 31 17.60 -15.73 -9.89
C ARG A 31 18.90 -14.91 -9.87
N GLN A 32 19.03 -13.93 -10.76
CA GLN A 32 20.20 -13.06 -10.82
C GLN A 32 20.34 -12.18 -9.58
N THR A 33 19.22 -11.72 -9.02
CA THR A 33 19.22 -10.95 -7.76
C THR A 33 19.71 -11.79 -6.59
N LYS A 34 19.27 -13.06 -6.50
CA LYS A 34 19.76 -14.02 -5.49
C LYS A 34 21.24 -14.27 -5.65
N GLU A 35 21.70 -14.55 -6.88
CA GLU A 35 23.11 -14.78 -7.17
C GLU A 35 23.96 -13.58 -6.76
N THR A 36 23.58 -12.37 -7.18
CA THR A 36 24.31 -11.13 -6.84
C THR A 36 24.35 -10.91 -5.32
N THR A 37 23.27 -11.24 -4.61
CA THR A 37 23.23 -11.17 -3.15
C THR A 37 24.20 -12.16 -2.50
N TYR A 38 24.25 -13.41 -2.98
CA TYR A 38 25.21 -14.42 -2.50
C TYR A 38 26.65 -14.03 -2.80
N GLN A 39 26.93 -13.53 -4.00
CA GLN A 39 28.25 -13.02 -4.38
C GLN A 39 28.70 -11.90 -3.45
N LEU A 40 27.81 -10.95 -3.13
CA LEU A 40 28.11 -9.88 -2.18
C LEU A 40 28.40 -10.41 -0.77
N VAL A 41 27.62 -11.40 -0.29
CA VAL A 41 27.86 -12.04 1.00
C VAL A 41 29.22 -12.73 1.04
N ASN A 42 29.63 -13.41 -0.02
CA ASN A 42 30.96 -14.04 -0.12
C ASN A 42 32.09 -13.02 -0.11
N VAL A 43 31.94 -11.88 -0.78
CA VAL A 43 32.92 -10.79 -0.73
C VAL A 43 33.06 -10.24 0.69
N VAL A 44 31.94 -10.04 1.38
CA VAL A 44 31.95 -9.59 2.78
C VAL A 44 32.65 -10.63 3.66
N ASP A 45 32.33 -11.92 3.53
CA ASP A 45 32.95 -13.00 4.31
C ASP A 45 34.47 -13.11 4.04
N TYR A 46 34.88 -12.93 2.79
CA TYR A 46 36.29 -12.87 2.41
C TYR A 46 37.03 -11.69 3.09
N VAL A 47 36.43 -10.50 3.09
CA VAL A 47 37.02 -9.32 3.77
C VAL A 47 37.06 -9.53 5.28
N VAL A 48 36.02 -10.15 5.85
CA VAL A 48 35.97 -10.50 7.27
C VAL A 48 37.09 -11.46 7.63
N SER A 49 37.27 -12.54 6.85
CA SER A 49 38.29 -13.56 7.12
C SER A 49 39.72 -13.10 6.85
N ASN A 50 39.98 -12.34 5.77
CA ASN A 50 41.34 -11.96 5.36
C ASN A 50 41.81 -10.59 5.85
N VAL A 51 40.90 -9.69 6.24
CA VAL A 51 41.26 -8.36 6.75
C VAL A 51 40.87 -8.23 8.22
N SER A 52 39.64 -8.58 8.58
CA SER A 52 39.18 -8.31 9.95
C SER A 52 39.68 -9.33 10.97
N ASN A 53 39.82 -10.60 10.57
CA ASN A 53 40.24 -11.73 11.41
C ASN A 53 41.71 -12.09 11.30
N ARG A 54 42.47 -11.37 10.46
CA ARG A 54 43.88 -11.66 10.23
C ARG A 54 44.74 -10.94 11.27
N ASN A 55 45.60 -11.70 11.95
CA ASN A 55 46.62 -11.11 12.82
C ASN A 55 47.71 -10.47 11.95
N PHE A 56 47.60 -9.16 11.74
CA PHE A 56 48.64 -8.40 11.05
C PHE A 56 49.86 -8.21 11.97
N PRO A 57 51.08 -8.16 11.41
CA PRO A 57 52.28 -7.90 12.19
C PRO A 57 52.47 -6.38 12.44
N PRO A 58 53.28 -5.98 13.44
CA PRO A 58 53.47 -4.58 13.83
C PRO A 58 54.02 -3.66 12.72
N GLN A 59 54.60 -4.22 11.65
CA GLN A 59 55.03 -3.45 10.48
C GLN A 59 53.88 -3.01 9.56
N ALA A 60 52.64 -3.47 9.77
CA ALA A 60 51.49 -3.17 8.93
C ALA A 60 50.86 -1.78 9.18
N GLY A 61 51.51 -0.93 9.99
CA GLY A 61 51.08 0.44 10.26
C GLY A 61 49.64 0.49 10.82
N ASN A 62 48.77 1.27 10.16
CA ASN A 62 47.39 1.49 10.59
C ASN A 62 46.48 0.24 10.60
N LEU A 63 46.94 -0.88 10.02
CA LEU A 63 46.21 -2.16 10.04
C LEU A 63 46.58 -3.04 11.23
N TYR A 64 47.61 -2.68 11.99
CA TYR A 64 48.05 -3.41 13.17
C TYR A 64 47.29 -2.98 14.43
N TYR A 65 46.62 -3.93 15.06
CA TYR A 65 46.05 -3.78 16.39
C TYR A 65 46.18 -5.12 17.14
N ASN A 66 46.37 -5.07 18.46
CA ASN A 66 46.51 -6.29 19.26
C ASN A 66 45.14 -6.97 19.39
N GLN A 67 44.93 -8.02 18.59
CA GLN A 67 43.67 -8.75 18.51
C GLN A 67 43.56 -9.77 19.65
N SER A 68 43.13 -9.30 20.82
CA SER A 68 42.84 -10.13 22.00
C SER A 68 41.37 -10.61 22.08
N GLY A 69 40.57 -10.32 21.05
CA GLY A 69 39.15 -10.71 20.94
C GLY A 69 38.91 -11.96 20.09
N SER A 70 37.69 -12.52 20.11
CA SER A 70 37.36 -13.67 19.26
C SER A 70 37.36 -13.31 17.77
N LEU A 71 37.53 -14.31 16.89
CA LEU A 71 37.31 -14.18 15.45
C LEU A 71 35.88 -13.72 15.16
N MET A 72 35.70 -12.94 14.10
CA MET A 72 34.44 -12.30 13.73
C MET A 72 33.43 -13.31 13.21
N PRO A 73 32.37 -13.68 13.97
CA PRO A 73 31.26 -14.43 13.46
C PRO A 73 30.13 -13.47 13.04
N VAL A 74 29.06 -14.05 12.50
CA VAL A 74 27.78 -13.41 12.15
C VAL A 74 27.47 -12.20 13.05
N TRP A 75 27.11 -11.08 12.41
CA TRP A 75 27.22 -9.69 12.85
C TRP A 75 26.76 -9.34 14.28
N LYS A 76 25.93 -10.19 14.91
CA LYS A 76 25.34 -10.01 16.24
C LYS A 76 26.38 -9.99 17.38
N LYS A 77 27.57 -10.57 17.21
CA LYS A 77 28.60 -10.64 18.27
C LYS A 77 29.42 -9.36 18.47
N TYR A 78 29.38 -8.39 17.54
CA TYR A 78 30.21 -7.16 17.59
C TYR A 78 29.43 -5.89 17.95
N ILE A 79 28.22 -6.02 18.47
CA ILE A 79 27.47 -4.89 19.00
C ILE A 79 28.26 -4.33 20.18
N CYS A 80 28.80 -3.13 20.02
CA CYS A 80 29.46 -2.42 21.11
C CYS A 80 28.43 -1.64 21.93
N GLN A 81 28.69 -1.44 23.22
CA GLN A 81 28.07 -0.35 23.96
C GLN A 81 28.64 0.98 23.44
N VAL A 82 27.74 1.93 23.18
CA VAL A 82 28.09 3.27 22.68
C VAL A 82 28.07 4.30 23.79
N SER A 83 28.98 5.26 23.76
CA SER A 83 28.92 6.48 24.59
C SER A 83 27.86 7.46 24.05
N SER A 84 27.60 8.55 24.78
CA SER A 84 26.74 9.67 24.33
C SER A 84 27.20 10.32 23.03
N SER A 85 28.46 10.11 22.60
CA SER A 85 29.02 10.59 21.34
C SER A 85 28.91 9.59 20.18
N GLY A 86 28.30 8.41 20.39
CA GLY A 86 28.10 7.40 19.34
C GLY A 86 29.33 6.54 19.04
N ILE A 87 30.37 6.60 19.87
CA ILE A 87 31.62 5.83 19.71
C ILE A 87 31.55 4.58 20.60
N CYS A 88 32.05 3.45 20.09
CA CYS A 88 32.12 2.19 20.83
C CYS A 88 33.07 2.30 22.03
N THR A 89 32.57 2.06 23.24
CA THR A 89 33.36 2.05 24.50
C THR A 89 33.89 0.67 24.85
N THR A 90 33.26 -0.37 24.31
CA THR A 90 33.65 -1.78 24.48
C THR A 90 34.24 -2.32 23.18
N PRO A 91 35.10 -3.35 23.24
CA PRO A 91 35.65 -3.98 22.05
C PRO A 91 34.52 -4.53 21.16
N GLY A 92 34.25 -3.80 20.07
CA GLY A 92 33.20 -4.05 19.09
C GLY A 92 33.29 -2.97 18.00
N ARG A 93 32.97 -3.32 16.76
CA ARG A 93 33.10 -2.43 15.58
C ARG A 93 31.75 -1.94 15.05
N LEU A 94 30.65 -2.52 15.53
CA LEU A 94 29.29 -2.21 15.10
C LEU A 94 28.55 -1.48 16.21
N THR A 95 28.15 -0.24 15.95
CA THR A 95 27.19 0.45 16.81
C THR A 95 25.82 -0.23 16.71
N PRO A 96 25.00 -0.19 17.77
CA PRO A 96 23.66 -0.77 17.75
C PRO A 96 22.77 -0.23 16.63
N SER A 97 22.97 1.05 16.24
CA SER A 97 22.25 1.69 15.14
C SER A 97 22.64 1.11 13.77
N LEU A 98 23.94 0.90 13.52
CA LEU A 98 24.43 0.32 12.27
C LEU A 98 24.04 -1.17 12.15
N TYR A 99 24.15 -1.92 13.25
CA TYR A 99 23.70 -3.32 13.29
C TYR A 99 22.21 -3.44 12.97
N LYS A 100 21.36 -2.57 13.52
CA LYS A 100 19.91 -2.58 13.25
C LYS A 100 19.57 -2.29 11.79
N GLN A 101 20.31 -1.37 11.14
CA GLN A 101 20.15 -1.11 9.70
C GLN A 101 20.52 -2.34 8.87
N MET A 102 21.66 -2.97 9.18
CA MET A 102 22.12 -4.20 8.54
C MET A 102 21.14 -5.37 8.74
N GLU A 103 20.61 -5.57 9.95
CA GLU A 103 19.62 -6.60 10.26
C GLU A 103 18.31 -6.37 9.48
N SER A 104 17.84 -5.13 9.38
CA SER A 104 16.67 -4.82 8.54
C SER A 104 16.91 -5.13 7.07
N ALA A 105 18.11 -4.82 6.53
CA ALA A 105 18.45 -5.12 5.15
C ALA A 105 18.48 -6.65 4.89
N VAL A 106 19.06 -7.42 5.80
CA VAL A 106 19.08 -8.90 5.70
C VAL A 106 17.68 -9.48 5.83
N ASN A 107 16.84 -8.97 6.75
CA ASN A 107 15.46 -9.43 6.91
C ASN A 107 14.60 -9.09 5.68
N LEU A 108 14.79 -7.90 5.09
CA LEU A 108 14.14 -7.52 3.83
C LEU A 108 14.63 -8.39 2.67
N SER A 109 15.94 -8.59 2.52
CA SER A 109 16.50 -9.46 1.48
C SER A 109 16.01 -10.90 1.61
N TYR A 110 15.95 -11.43 2.84
CA TYR A 110 15.39 -12.75 3.11
C TYR A 110 13.90 -12.82 2.77
N GLY A 111 13.12 -11.81 3.18
CA GLY A 111 11.71 -11.67 2.84
C GLY A 111 11.51 -11.64 1.33
N LEU A 112 12.27 -10.83 0.60
CA LEU A 112 12.19 -10.72 -0.85
C LEU A 112 12.64 -12.00 -1.56
N SER A 113 13.65 -12.70 -1.02
CA SER A 113 14.11 -13.99 -1.56
C SER A 113 13.08 -15.11 -1.36
N ARG A 114 12.36 -15.07 -0.23
CA ARG A 114 11.33 -16.04 0.14
C ARG A 114 9.98 -15.79 -0.51
N TYR A 115 9.53 -14.53 -0.54
CA TYR A 115 8.29 -14.10 -1.21
C TYR A 115 8.48 -13.78 -2.69
N GLY A 116 9.73 -13.76 -3.18
CA GLY A 116 10.08 -13.48 -4.57
C GLY A 116 9.24 -14.25 -5.59
N PRO A 117 9.06 -15.58 -5.47
CA PRO A 117 8.22 -16.33 -6.41
C PRO A 117 6.76 -15.87 -6.44
N PHE A 118 6.21 -15.44 -5.31
CA PHE A 118 4.86 -14.87 -5.27
C PHE A 118 4.81 -13.49 -5.93
N LEU A 119 5.81 -12.64 -5.69
CA LEU A 119 5.91 -11.32 -6.31
C LEU A 119 6.08 -11.43 -7.83
N VAL A 120 6.88 -12.39 -8.30
CA VAL A 120 7.05 -12.71 -9.73
C VAL A 120 5.72 -13.11 -10.38
N ASN A 121 4.90 -13.91 -9.68
CA ASN A 121 3.57 -14.28 -10.18
C ASN A 121 2.56 -13.13 -10.19
N LEU A 122 2.76 -12.09 -9.37
CA LEU A 122 1.92 -10.88 -9.39
C LEU A 122 2.31 -9.92 -10.51
N GLU A 123 3.59 -9.94 -10.90
CA GLU A 123 4.13 -9.15 -12.01
C GLU A 123 3.74 -9.72 -13.37
N ASP A 124 3.39 -11.02 -13.40
CA ASP A 124 2.73 -11.62 -14.55
C ASP A 124 1.29 -11.09 -14.66
N CYS A 125 1.06 -10.39 -15.77
CA CYS A 125 -0.25 -9.86 -16.11
C CYS A 125 -1.32 -10.95 -16.26
N THR A 126 -0.98 -12.24 -16.37
CA THR A 126 -1.95 -13.34 -16.33
C THR A 126 -2.75 -13.35 -15.02
N PHE A 127 -2.10 -13.22 -13.87
CA PHE A 127 -2.77 -13.28 -12.57
C PHE A 127 -3.73 -12.10 -12.37
N VAL A 128 -3.23 -10.89 -12.66
CA VAL A 128 -4.03 -9.65 -12.55
C VAL A 128 -5.22 -9.72 -13.50
N ARG A 129 -4.98 -10.10 -14.77
CA ARG A 129 -6.01 -10.19 -15.80
C ARG A 129 -7.06 -11.24 -15.46
N GLU A 130 -6.68 -12.45 -15.04
CA GLU A 130 -7.64 -13.47 -14.59
C GLU A 130 -8.48 -13.01 -13.41
N THR A 131 -7.87 -12.35 -12.43
CA THR A 131 -8.56 -11.89 -11.22
C THR A 131 -9.56 -10.81 -11.58
N PHE A 132 -9.17 -9.83 -12.39
CA PHE A 132 -10.08 -8.78 -12.87
C PHE A 132 -11.19 -9.33 -13.77
N THR A 133 -10.89 -10.31 -14.65
CA THR A 133 -11.92 -10.98 -15.45
C THR A 133 -12.92 -11.72 -14.56
N LYS A 134 -12.45 -12.47 -13.55
CA LYS A 134 -13.32 -13.17 -12.59
C LYS A 134 -14.17 -12.20 -11.76
N ILE A 135 -13.57 -11.11 -11.26
CA ILE A 135 -14.28 -10.10 -10.48
C ILE A 135 -15.31 -9.38 -11.35
N SER A 136 -14.93 -9.00 -12.56
CA SER A 136 -15.84 -8.33 -13.50
C SER A 136 -17.02 -9.23 -13.86
N HIS A 137 -16.75 -10.47 -14.25
CA HIS A 137 -17.80 -11.40 -14.63
C HIS A 137 -18.75 -11.72 -13.46
N SER A 138 -18.22 -11.85 -12.24
CA SER A 138 -19.01 -12.30 -11.09
C SER A 138 -19.74 -11.16 -10.37
N TYR A 139 -19.13 -9.98 -10.24
CA TYR A 139 -19.65 -8.90 -9.38
C TYR A 139 -20.16 -7.67 -10.13
N CYS A 140 -19.68 -7.38 -11.35
CA CYS A 140 -20.21 -6.26 -12.12
C CYS A 140 -21.70 -6.38 -12.51
N PRO A 141 -22.29 -7.55 -12.84
CA PRO A 141 -23.71 -7.60 -13.20
C PRO A 141 -24.59 -7.19 -12.03
N ASP A 142 -24.28 -7.67 -10.82
CA ASP A 142 -25.02 -7.32 -9.61
C ASP A 142 -24.82 -5.84 -9.26
N LEU A 143 -23.58 -5.34 -9.30
CA LEU A 143 -23.30 -3.95 -9.01
C LEU A 143 -24.04 -3.02 -10.00
N ARG A 144 -24.08 -3.38 -11.28
CA ARG A 144 -24.82 -2.64 -12.31
C ARG A 144 -26.32 -2.69 -12.07
N ARG A 145 -26.85 -3.83 -11.61
CA ARG A 145 -28.25 -3.97 -11.25
C ARG A 145 -28.60 -3.09 -10.05
N TYR A 146 -27.83 -3.14 -8.97
CA TYR A 146 -28.04 -2.30 -7.79
C TYR A 146 -27.90 -0.80 -8.10
N SER A 147 -26.93 -0.40 -8.92
CA SER A 147 -26.79 1.01 -9.31
C SER A 147 -28.00 1.49 -10.11
N GLN A 148 -28.59 0.64 -10.95
CA GLN A 148 -29.83 0.94 -11.67
C GLN A 148 -31.00 1.14 -10.68
N TRP A 149 -31.16 0.24 -9.70
CA TRP A 149 -32.21 0.39 -8.68
C TRP A 149 -32.06 1.68 -7.87
N ILE A 150 -30.82 2.02 -7.46
CA ILE A 150 -30.53 3.27 -6.75
C ILE A 150 -30.86 4.49 -7.61
N TYR A 151 -30.47 4.47 -8.90
CA TYR A 151 -30.77 5.56 -9.82
C TYR A 151 -32.27 5.75 -10.04
N VAL A 152 -33.02 4.65 -10.24
CA VAL A 152 -34.48 4.69 -10.35
C VAL A 152 -35.11 5.25 -9.08
N GLY A 153 -34.65 4.83 -7.90
CA GLY A 153 -35.09 5.39 -6.62
C GLY A 153 -34.84 6.91 -6.53
N LEU A 154 -33.64 7.36 -6.91
CA LEU A 154 -33.27 8.78 -6.90
C LEU A 154 -34.14 9.61 -7.85
N VAL A 155 -34.45 9.09 -9.03
CA VAL A 155 -35.36 9.73 -9.98
C VAL A 155 -36.76 9.87 -9.40
N ILE A 156 -37.30 8.82 -8.77
CA ILE A 156 -38.65 8.86 -8.15
C ILE A 156 -38.70 9.89 -7.02
N VAL A 157 -37.71 9.90 -6.13
CA VAL A 157 -37.64 10.87 -5.01
C VAL A 157 -37.56 12.29 -5.56
N SER A 158 -36.72 12.54 -6.57
CA SER A 158 -36.59 13.87 -7.17
C SER A 158 -37.90 14.34 -7.81
N ALA A 159 -38.63 13.46 -8.51
CA ALA A 159 -39.91 13.78 -9.12
C ALA A 159 -40.99 14.08 -8.07
N ALA A 160 -41.04 13.32 -6.98
CA ALA A 160 -41.98 13.53 -5.89
C ALA A 160 -41.77 14.89 -5.20
N VAL A 161 -40.51 15.27 -4.94
CA VAL A 161 -40.17 16.59 -4.37
C VAL A 161 -40.59 17.71 -5.32
N MET A 162 -40.32 17.58 -6.62
CA MET A 162 -40.71 18.58 -7.62
C MET A 162 -42.24 18.76 -7.68
N LEU A 163 -43.00 17.66 -7.70
CA LEU A 163 -44.46 17.72 -7.67
C LEU A 163 -44.99 18.32 -6.37
N SER A 164 -44.40 17.97 -5.23
CA SER A 164 -44.76 18.56 -3.93
C SER A 164 -44.55 20.07 -3.93
N LEU A 165 -43.45 20.57 -4.50
CA LEU A 165 -43.19 22.01 -4.62
C LEU A 165 -44.21 22.70 -5.56
N ILE A 166 -44.58 22.07 -6.67
CA ILE A 166 -45.57 22.60 -7.60
C ILE A 166 -46.95 22.70 -6.92
N PHE A 167 -47.42 21.64 -6.26
CA PHE A 167 -48.68 21.65 -5.52
C PHE A 167 -48.67 22.72 -4.43
N TRP A 168 -47.56 22.87 -3.71
CA TRP A 168 -47.41 23.90 -2.69
C TRP A 168 -47.55 25.32 -3.26
N VAL A 169 -46.95 25.60 -4.41
CA VAL A 169 -47.07 26.91 -5.09
C VAL A 169 -48.52 27.18 -5.53
N ILE A 170 -49.21 26.19 -6.09
CA ILE A 170 -50.61 26.33 -6.52
C ILE A 170 -51.51 26.59 -5.30
N TYR A 171 -51.36 25.80 -4.25
CA TYR A 171 -52.13 25.97 -3.02
C TYR A 171 -51.92 27.34 -2.37
N ALA A 172 -50.67 27.84 -2.34
CA ALA A 172 -50.36 29.16 -1.82
C ALA A 172 -50.98 30.30 -2.67
N ARG A 173 -51.01 30.13 -3.99
CA ARG A 173 -51.65 31.08 -4.93
C ARG A 173 -53.16 31.15 -4.72
N GLU A 174 -53.81 30.00 -4.61
CA GLU A 174 -55.27 29.92 -4.47
C GLU A 174 -55.76 30.41 -3.11
N ARG A 175 -54.99 30.19 -2.05
CA ARG A 175 -55.28 30.73 -0.71
C ARG A 175 -55.00 32.24 -0.58
N GLY A 176 -54.47 32.90 -1.61
CA GLY A 176 -54.20 34.35 -1.59
C GLY A 176 -53.20 34.78 -0.50
N ILE A 177 -52.34 33.87 -0.02
CA ILE A 177 -51.38 34.18 1.03
C ILE A 177 -50.16 34.82 0.37
N VAL A 178 -50.07 36.14 0.48
CA VAL A 178 -48.83 36.90 0.23
C VAL A 178 -47.80 36.46 1.26
N CYS A 179 -46.88 35.56 0.89
CA CYS A 179 -45.73 35.22 1.71
C CYS A 179 -44.68 36.34 1.60
N ILE A 180 -44.66 37.24 2.58
CA ILE A 180 -43.47 38.04 2.89
C ILE A 180 -42.40 37.04 3.40
N PRO A 181 -41.17 37.00 2.85
CA PRO A 181 -40.14 36.11 3.35
C PRO A 181 -39.75 36.53 4.78
N ARG A 182 -40.26 35.81 5.78
CA ARG A 182 -39.84 36.04 7.16
C ARG A 182 -38.49 35.36 7.36
N SER A 183 -37.45 36.17 7.17
CA SER A 183 -36.07 35.90 7.56
C SER A 183 -35.99 35.09 8.87
N SER A 184 -35.17 34.05 8.80
CA SER A 184 -34.77 33.13 9.86
C SER A 184 -34.73 33.77 11.25
N LYS A 185 -35.76 33.57 12.09
CA LYS A 185 -35.63 33.65 13.55
C LYS A 185 -36.53 32.61 14.22
N ALA A 186 -35.85 31.79 15.02
CA ALA A 186 -36.34 30.69 15.84
C ALA A 186 -37.64 30.97 16.60
N LEU A 187 -38.50 29.95 16.71
CA LEU A 187 -39.18 29.67 17.97
C LEU A 187 -39.70 28.22 18.00
N ALA A 188 -39.07 27.43 18.86
CA ALA A 188 -39.59 26.16 19.32
C ALA A 188 -41.01 26.35 19.90
N ARG A 189 -41.99 25.60 19.38
CA ARG A 189 -43.15 25.16 20.16
C ARG A 189 -43.59 23.78 19.70
N HIS A 190 -43.38 22.82 20.59
CA HIS A 190 -44.05 21.54 20.66
C HIS A 190 -45.57 21.71 20.47
N HIS A 191 -46.13 21.20 19.38
CA HIS A 191 -47.37 20.40 19.37
C HIS A 191 -47.56 19.78 17.99
N GLU A 192 -47.49 18.44 17.95
CA GLU A 192 -47.99 17.52 16.92
C GLU A 192 -47.80 17.90 15.44
N ILE A 193 -46.63 17.53 14.93
CA ILE A 193 -46.40 17.34 13.49
C ILE A 193 -47.15 16.06 13.09
N PRO A 194 -48.09 16.10 12.12
CA PRO A 194 -48.73 14.89 11.62
C PRO A 194 -47.66 14.02 10.98
N LEU A 195 -47.65 12.75 11.36
CA LEU A 195 -46.70 11.67 11.01
C LEU A 195 -46.41 11.46 9.50
N ILE A 196 -47.01 12.26 8.62
CA ILE A 196 -46.98 12.12 7.17
C ILE A 196 -45.64 12.61 6.58
N ILE A 197 -44.94 13.53 7.24
CA ILE A 197 -43.66 14.06 6.74
C ILE A 197 -42.49 13.12 7.08
N LEU A 198 -42.63 12.21 8.05
CA LEU A 198 -41.54 11.30 8.45
C LEU A 198 -41.40 10.05 7.57
N VAL A 199 -42.31 9.82 6.61
CA VAL A 199 -42.26 8.65 5.72
C VAL A 199 -41.48 8.94 4.42
N VAL A 200 -40.98 10.17 4.24
CA VAL A 200 -40.28 10.60 3.01
C VAL A 200 -38.78 10.89 3.22
N ILE A 201 -38.17 10.38 4.30
CA ILE A 201 -36.70 10.37 4.48
C ILE A 201 -36.24 8.99 4.91
#